data_AF-A0A800ESF7-F1
#
_entry.id   AF-A0A800ESF7-F1
#
_cell.length_a   1.000
_cell.length_b   1.000
_cell.length_c   1.000
_cell.angle_alpha   90.00
_cell.angle_beta   90.00
_cell.angle_gamma   90.00
#
_symmetry.space_group_name_H-M   'P 1'
#
loop_
_entity.id
_entity.type
_entity.pdbx_description
1 polymer ?
#
loop_
_entity_poly.entity_id
_entity_poly.type
_entity_poly.pdbx_seq_one_letter_code
_entity_poly.pdbx_strand_id
1 'polypeptide(L)'
;MVGGLGAVWTWVDLSPKVEGDFFFAADDPQLRASEELAQRFPGRSQVIVRAEDTQGDPTLYRDRVGALTEALSDVEGVVNVRSITTDDASRSPLFSRILLTPDSAATNLLHFFWAHSYKID
;
A
#
# COMPACT_ATOMS: atom_id res chain seq x y z
N MET A 1 46.19 -6.58 13.22
CA MET A 1 45.17 -5.51 13.31
C MET A 1 43.95 -5.95 12.48
N VAL A 2 43.23 -6.98 12.94
CA VAL A 2 42.11 -7.62 12.18
C VAL A 2 40.89 -7.87 13.08
N GLY A 3 41.07 -7.97 14.40
CA GLY A 3 39.97 -8.17 15.35
C GLY A 3 39.05 -6.96 15.57
N GLY A 4 39.51 -5.74 15.26
CA GLY A 4 38.73 -4.52 15.48
C GLY A 4 37.57 -4.34 14.51
N LEU A 5 37.73 -4.73 13.24
CA LEU A 5 36.70 -4.56 12.20
C LEU A 5 35.57 -5.59 12.34
N GLY A 6 35.88 -6.82 12.76
CA GLY A 6 34.89 -7.86 12.99
C GLY A 6 33.96 -7.56 14.19
N ALA A 7 34.48 -6.89 15.22
CA ALA A 7 33.68 -6.49 16.38
C ALA A 7 32.62 -5.45 16.02
N VAL A 8 32.97 -4.43 15.21
CA VAL A 8 32.04 -3.38 14.77
C VAL A 8 30.85 -3.94 14.00
N TRP A 9 31.05 -4.97 13.17
CA TRP A 9 29.98 -5.64 12.42
C TRP A 9 28.96 -6.38 13.28
N THR A 10 29.34 -6.81 14.48
CA THR A 10 28.47 -7.56 15.40
C THR A 10 27.79 -6.69 16.44
N TRP A 11 28.26 -5.46 16.61
CA TRP A 11 27.85 -4.55 17.68
C TRP A 11 27.06 -3.34 17.18
N VAL A 12 27.16 -3.02 15.89
CA VAL A 12 26.45 -1.90 15.28
C VAL A 12 25.44 -2.46 14.30
N ASP A 13 24.18 -2.09 14.47
CA ASP A 13 23.15 -2.40 13.49
C ASP A 13 23.43 -1.60 12.21
N LEU A 14 23.92 -2.30 11.19
CA LEU A 14 24.25 -1.74 9.87
C LEU A 14 23.07 -1.83 8.90
N SER A 15 21.87 -2.13 9.40
CA SER A 15 20.66 -2.06 8.59
C SER A 15 20.51 -0.64 8.05
N PRO A 16 20.35 -0.44 6.74
CA PRO A 16 20.19 0.90 6.18
C PRO A 16 18.93 1.54 6.72
N LYS A 17 19.08 2.45 7.68
CA LYS A 17 18.01 3.32 8.18
C LYS A 17 17.96 4.56 7.30
N VAL A 18 16.88 4.69 6.55
CA VAL A 18 16.56 5.95 5.85
C VAL A 18 15.75 6.78 6.83
N GLU A 19 16.45 7.62 7.60
CA GLU A 19 15.81 8.57 8.50
C GLU A 19 15.16 9.70 7.67
N GLY A 20 13.99 10.19 8.08
CA GLY A 20 13.20 11.16 7.29
C GLY A 20 13.95 12.47 7.02
N ASP A 21 14.90 12.78 7.89
CA ASP A 21 15.86 13.87 7.86
C ASP A 21 16.92 13.74 6.74
N PHE A 22 17.00 12.58 6.09
CA PHE A 22 17.84 12.37 4.91
C PHE A 22 17.33 13.12 3.67
N PHE A 23 16.02 13.29 3.54
CA PHE A 23 15.41 13.95 2.37
C PHE A 23 14.91 15.37 2.67
N PHE A 24 14.57 15.67 3.93
CA PHE A 24 14.02 16.96 4.34
C PHE A 24 14.63 17.40 5.67
N ALA A 25 15.00 18.66 5.83
CA ALA A 25 15.46 19.13 7.14
C ALA A 25 14.33 19.02 8.17
N ALA A 26 14.64 18.63 9.42
CA ALA A 26 13.63 18.53 10.50
C ALA A 26 12.88 19.85 10.78
N ASP A 27 13.47 21.00 10.41
CA ASP A 27 12.87 22.33 10.52
C ASP A 27 12.18 22.81 9.23
N ASP A 28 12.04 21.94 8.22
CA ASP A 28 11.34 22.29 6.98
C ASP A 28 9.85 22.59 7.28
N PRO A 29 9.37 23.82 6.99
CA PRO A 29 7.97 24.19 7.21
C PRO A 29 6.98 23.28 6.48
N GLN A 30 7.36 22.72 5.33
CA GLN A 30 6.53 21.80 4.55
C GLN A 30 6.41 20.43 5.21
N LEU A 31 7.48 19.96 5.87
CA LEU A 31 7.45 18.72 6.64
C LEU A 31 6.54 18.86 7.86
N ARG A 32 6.69 19.94 8.64
CA ARG A 32 5.82 20.21 9.81
C ARG A 32 4.34 20.32 9.44
N ALA A 33 4.03 21.04 8.36
CA ALA A 33 2.65 21.14 7.87
C ALA A 33 2.10 19.76 7.45
N SER A 34 2.93 18.92 6.82
CA SER A 34 2.53 17.55 6.43
C SER A 34 2.30 16.65 7.64
N GLU A 35 3.14 16.75 8.68
CA GLU A 35 2.98 16.02 9.94
C GLU A 35 1.73 16.45 10.70
N GLU A 36 1.46 17.75 10.78
CA GLU A 36 0.22 18.28 11.38
C GLU A 36 -1.03 17.77 10.65
N LEU A 37 -0.99 17.74 9.31
CA LEU A 37 -2.07 17.18 8.49
C LEU A 37 -2.24 15.67 8.71
N ALA A 38 -1.13 14.92 8.77
CA ALA A 38 -1.16 13.48 9.02
C ALA A 38 -1.72 13.15 10.42
N GLN A 39 -1.41 13.97 11.43
CA GLN A 39 -1.98 13.84 12.78
C GLN A 39 -3.46 14.20 12.82
N ARG A 40 -3.87 15.27 12.10
CA ARG A 40 -5.27 15.74 12.09
C ARG A 40 -6.18 14.83 11.28
N PHE A 41 -5.66 14.29 10.18
CA PHE A 41 -6.37 13.43 9.24
C PHE A 41 -5.56 12.15 9.05
N PRO A 42 -5.60 11.23 10.03
CA PRO A 42 -4.86 9.97 9.94
C PRO A 42 -5.36 9.19 8.72
N GLY A 43 -4.53 9.18 7.68
CA GLY A 43 -4.80 8.47 6.44
C GLY A 43 -4.74 6.96 6.66
N ARG A 44 -5.45 6.20 5.83
CA ARG A 44 -5.22 4.76 5.72
C ARG A 44 -4.16 4.54 4.67
N SER A 45 -3.14 3.74 4.98
CA SER A 45 -2.20 3.29 3.97
C SER A 45 -2.95 2.45 2.94
N GLN A 46 -2.69 2.70 1.66
CA GLN A 46 -3.40 2.04 0.58
C GLN A 46 -2.41 1.42 -0.40
N VAL A 47 -2.71 0.20 -0.82
CA VAL A 47 -2.04 -0.45 -1.94
C VAL A 47 -3.07 -0.66 -3.06
N ILE A 48 -2.63 -0.55 -4.31
CA ILE A 48 -3.45 -0.81 -5.49
C ILE A 48 -2.81 -1.97 -6.24
N VAL A 49 -3.59 -3.04 -6.50
CA VAL A 49 -3.16 -4.18 -7.31
C VAL A 49 -3.96 -4.17 -8.61
N ARG A 50 -3.27 -4.14 -9.75
CA ARG A 50 -3.88 -4.33 -11.06
C ARG A 50 -3.91 -5.83 -11.38
N ALA A 51 -5.10 -6.37 -11.57
CA ALA A 51 -5.32 -7.72 -12.07
C ALA A 51 -5.73 -7.66 -13.55
N GLU A 52 -5.32 -8.67 -14.32
CA GLU A 52 -5.58 -8.76 -15.76
C GLU A 52 -6.10 -10.16 -16.10
N ASP A 53 -7.11 -10.21 -16.98
CA ASP A 53 -7.64 -11.43 -17.55
C ASP A 53 -6.72 -11.92 -18.66
N THR A 54 -5.98 -12.99 -18.37
CA THR A 54 -5.09 -13.64 -19.33
C THR A 54 -5.77 -14.75 -20.14
N GLN A 55 -7.01 -15.11 -19.80
CA GLN A 55 -7.72 -16.25 -20.40
C GLN A 55 -8.90 -15.82 -21.28
N GLY A 56 -9.32 -14.55 -21.20
CA GLY A 56 -10.36 -13.98 -22.06
C GLY A 56 -11.76 -14.49 -21.73
N ASP A 57 -12.00 -14.89 -20.48
CA ASP A 57 -13.32 -15.28 -19.97
C ASP A 57 -13.73 -14.28 -18.88
N PRO A 58 -14.55 -13.27 -19.22
CA PRO A 58 -14.93 -12.22 -18.28
C PRO A 58 -15.73 -12.70 -17.08
N THR A 59 -16.49 -13.81 -17.22
CA THR A 59 -17.28 -14.36 -16.12
C THR A 59 -16.37 -15.07 -15.13
N LEU A 60 -15.50 -15.96 -15.61
CA LEU A 60 -14.51 -16.60 -14.75
C LEU A 60 -13.49 -15.61 -14.18
N TYR A 61 -13.14 -14.56 -14.93
CA TYR A 61 -12.29 -13.49 -14.45
C TYR A 61 -12.90 -12.80 -13.23
N ARG A 62 -14.20 -12.46 -13.28
CA ARG A 62 -14.89 -11.84 -12.16
C ARG A 62 -14.86 -12.74 -10.92
N ASP A 63 -15.05 -14.05 -11.08
CA ASP A 63 -14.98 -15.01 -9.97
C ASP A 63 -13.57 -15.07 -9.37
N ARG A 64 -12.52 -15.06 -10.21
CA ARG A 64 -11.12 -15.02 -9.77
C ARG A 64 -10.77 -13.73 -9.04
N VAL A 65 -11.28 -12.58 -9.51
CA VAL A 65 -11.14 -11.30 -8.79
C VAL A 65 -11.84 -11.38 -7.44
N GLY A 66 -12.99 -12.06 -7.36
CA GLY A 66 -13.68 -12.34 -6.09
C GLY A 66 -12.80 -13.14 -5.12
N ALA A 67 -12.26 -14.27 -5.57
CA ALA A 67 -11.37 -15.11 -4.77
C ALA A 67 -10.09 -14.36 -4.34
N LEU A 68 -9.50 -13.55 -5.23
CA LEU A 68 -8.37 -12.70 -4.91
C LEU A 68 -8.74 -11.63 -3.87
N THR A 69 -9.92 -11.03 -3.98
CA THR A 69 -10.42 -10.03 -3.02
C THR A 69 -10.57 -10.62 -1.62
N GLU A 70 -11.11 -11.83 -1.53
CA GLU A 70 -11.25 -12.57 -0.27
C GLU A 70 -9.88 -12.91 0.32
N ALA A 71 -8.99 -13.53 -0.47
CA ALA A 71 -7.65 -13.89 -0.04
C ALA A 71 -6.83 -12.68 0.45
N LEU A 72 -7.00 -11.51 -0.17
CA LEU A 72 -6.34 -10.27 0.26
C LEU A 72 -6.97 -9.67 1.52
N SER A 73 -8.26 -9.91 1.75
CA SER A 73 -8.96 -9.44 2.96
C SER A 73 -8.50 -10.20 4.21
N ASP A 74 -8.00 -11.42 4.05
CA ASP A 74 -7.47 -12.26 5.14
C ASP A 74 -6.01 -11.94 5.52
N VAL A 75 -5.32 -11.08 4.76
CA VAL A 75 -3.94 -10.68 5.07
C VAL A 75 -3.92 -9.83 6.35
N GLU A 76 -3.03 -10.17 7.27
CA GLU A 76 -2.87 -9.43 8.53
C GLU A 76 -2.61 -7.92 8.27
N GLY A 77 -3.35 -7.07 8.98
CA GLY A 77 -3.25 -5.62 8.85
C GLY A 77 -4.11 -5.01 7.73
N VAL A 78 -4.69 -5.81 6.83
CA VAL A 78 -5.71 -5.35 5.89
C VAL A 78 -7.03 -5.13 6.64
N VAL A 79 -7.61 -3.95 6.42
CA VAL A 79 -8.86 -3.51 7.06
C VAL A 79 -10.03 -3.62 6.09
N ASN A 80 -9.76 -3.42 4.81
CA ASN A 80 -10.78 -3.45 3.77
C ASN A 80 -10.15 -3.66 2.40
N VAL A 81 -10.82 -4.44 1.55
CA VAL A 81 -10.49 -4.56 0.13
C VAL A 81 -11.70 -4.16 -0.70
N ARG A 82 -11.45 -3.39 -1.77
CA ARG A 82 -12.46 -2.95 -2.74
C ARG A 82 -12.09 -3.43 -4.12
N SER A 83 -13.05 -4.01 -4.83
CA SER A 83 -12.89 -4.49 -6.20
C SER A 83 -14.21 -4.44 -6.95
N ILE A 84 -14.20 -4.83 -8.22
CA ILE A 84 -15.41 -4.92 -9.03
C ILE A 84 -16.44 -5.94 -8.50
N THR A 85 -16.07 -6.83 -7.58
CA THR A 85 -16.98 -7.81 -6.96
C THR A 85 -17.63 -7.29 -5.68
N THR A 86 -16.98 -6.38 -4.96
CA THR A 86 -17.53 -5.75 -3.73
C THR A 86 -18.35 -4.51 -4.05
N ASP A 87 -18.07 -3.83 -5.15
CA ASP A 87 -18.67 -2.57 -5.52
C ASP A 87 -19.09 -2.55 -7.00
N ASP A 88 -20.23 -1.94 -7.29
CA ASP A 88 -20.65 -1.69 -8.66
C ASP A 88 -19.93 -0.47 -9.23
N ALA A 89 -18.76 -0.72 -9.81
CA ALA A 89 -17.92 0.32 -10.40
C ALA A 89 -18.61 1.07 -11.56
N SER A 90 -19.56 0.44 -12.27
CA SER A 90 -20.23 1.07 -13.42
C SER A 90 -21.20 2.19 -13.02
N ARG A 91 -21.74 2.13 -11.79
CA ARG A 91 -22.73 3.10 -11.28
C ARG A 91 -22.13 4.18 -10.38
N SER A 92 -20.84 4.12 -10.09
CA SER A 92 -20.17 5.04 -9.18
C SER A 92 -19.11 5.88 -9.90
N PRO A 93 -19.22 7.22 -9.91
CA PRO A 93 -18.19 8.09 -10.50
C PRO A 93 -16.81 7.95 -9.84
N LEU A 94 -16.75 7.52 -8.58
CA LEU A 94 -15.49 7.26 -7.89
C LEU A 94 -14.94 5.90 -8.32
N PHE A 95 -15.74 4.84 -8.19
CA PHE A 95 -15.28 3.47 -8.44
C PHE A 95 -15.03 3.19 -9.91
N SER A 96 -15.74 3.84 -10.83
CA SER A 96 -15.44 3.73 -12.26
C SER A 96 -14.02 4.21 -12.60
N ARG A 97 -13.51 5.21 -11.89
CA ARG A 97 -12.17 5.78 -12.14
C ARG A 97 -11.05 5.00 -11.50
N ILE A 98 -11.32 4.30 -10.40
CA ILE A 98 -10.28 3.67 -9.59
C ILE A 98 -10.28 2.15 -9.68
N LEU A 99 -11.43 1.49 -9.91
CA LEU A 99 -11.54 0.02 -10.02
C LEU A 99 -11.50 -0.47 -11.48
N LEU A 100 -12.03 0.32 -12.42
CA LEU A 100 -11.93 0.00 -13.85
C LEU A 100 -10.66 0.62 -14.42
N THR A 101 -10.10 -0.02 -15.44
CA THR A 101 -8.97 0.52 -16.18
C THR A 101 -9.38 0.82 -17.64
N PRO A 102 -8.62 1.64 -18.38
CA PRO A 102 -8.85 1.82 -19.81
C PRO A 102 -8.75 0.51 -20.60
N ASP A 103 -7.99 -0.46 -20.09
CA ASP A 103 -7.94 -1.82 -20.61
C ASP A 103 -9.10 -2.64 -20.03
N SER A 104 -10.04 -3.04 -20.89
CA SER A 104 -11.21 -3.81 -20.48
C SER A 104 -10.87 -5.20 -19.94
N ALA A 105 -9.67 -5.73 -20.22
CA ALA A 105 -9.19 -6.98 -19.66
C ALA A 105 -8.61 -6.82 -18.25
N ALA A 106 -8.50 -5.61 -17.71
CA ALA A 106 -7.86 -5.38 -16.42
C ALA A 106 -8.70 -4.51 -15.47
N THR A 107 -8.60 -4.83 -14.19
CA THR A 107 -9.26 -4.10 -13.09
C THR A 107 -8.31 -3.89 -11.93
N ASN A 108 -8.54 -2.85 -11.16
CA ASN A 108 -7.80 -2.60 -9.94
C ASN A 108 -8.56 -3.13 -8.72
N LEU A 109 -7.79 -3.61 -7.75
CA LEU A 109 -8.20 -3.91 -6.39
C LEU A 109 -7.49 -2.93 -5.46
N LEU A 110 -8.24 -2.37 -4.51
CA LEU A 110 -7.76 -1.38 -3.56
C LEU A 110 -7.78 -1.99 -2.17
N HIS A 111 -6.63 -2.04 -1.51
CA HIS A 111 -6.47 -2.64 -0.18
C HIS A 111 -6.08 -1.54 0.79
N PHE A 112 -6.82 -1.42 1.88
CA PHE A 112 -6.58 -0.44 2.92
C PHE A 112 -5.98 -1.13 4.14
N PHE A 113 -4.85 -0.63 4.59
CA PHE A 113 -4.18 -1.08 5.80
C PHE A 113 -4.40 -0.07 6.93
N TRP A 114 -4.29 -0.54 8.17
CA TRP A 114 -4.05 0.39 9.27
C TRP A 114 -2.72 1.09 9.01
N ALA A 115 -2.75 2.43 9.01
CA ALA A 115 -1.51 3.19 9.13
C ALA A 115 -0.97 2.96 10.55
N HIS A 116 -0.24 1.87 10.75
CA HIS A 116 0.67 1.80 11.89
C HIS A 116 1.70 2.89 11.66
N SER A 117 1.76 3.85 12.58
CA SER A 117 2.91 4.72 12.74
C SER A 117 4.11 3.79 12.87
N TYR A 118 4.92 3.70 11.80
CA TYR A 118 6.23 3.09 11.90
C TYR A 118 7.00 3.98 12.87
N LYS A 119 7.08 3.57 14.14
CA LYS A 119 8.21 3.96 14.96
C LYS A 119 9.38 3.21 14.38
N ILE A 120 10.23 3.94 13.70
CA ILE A 120 11.59 3.49 13.44
C ILE A 120 12.25 3.54 14.81
N ASP A 121 12.32 2.39 15.47
CA ASP A 121 13.16 2.19 16.66
C ASP A 121 14.64 2.22 16.23
#